data_AF-A0A6P5GPQ5-F1
#
_entry.id   AF-A0A6P5GPQ5-F1
#
_cell.length_a   1.000
_cell.length_b   1.000
_cell.length_c   1.000
_cell.angle_alpha   90.00
_cell.angle_beta   90.00
_cell.angle_gamma   90.00
#
_symmetry.space_group_name_H-M   'P 1'
#
loop_
_entity.id
_entity.type
_entity.pdbx_description
1 polymer ?
#
loop_
_entity_poly.entity_id
_entity_poly.type
_entity_poly.pdbx_seq_one_letter_code
_entity_poly.pdbx_strand_id
1 'polypeptide(L)'
;MAAAAAAAAAAAAPMATGAASAQSVQCFGRKKTAVAVTHCKPGRGLIKVNGSPIELVKPEILRYKAFEPILLLGRSRFAGVDMRIRVRGGGKTSQIYAIRQSIAKALVAYYQKYVDEQSKKEIKDILVRYDRTLLVADPRRCEPKKFGGRGARARFQKSYR
;
A
#
# COMPACT_ATOMS: atom_id res chain seq x y z
N MET A 1 -19.90 59.44 35.35
CA MET A 1 -20.39 58.25 36.07
C MET A 1 -21.71 57.85 35.44
N ALA A 2 -21.83 57.09 34.34
CA ALA A 2 -21.23 55.78 33.98
C ALA A 2 -21.36 54.77 35.14
N ALA A 3 -21.98 53.59 35.01
CA ALA A 3 -22.70 52.88 33.94
C ALA A 3 -23.48 51.74 34.65
N ALA A 4 -24.78 51.51 34.40
CA ALA A 4 -25.40 50.80 33.27
C ALA A 4 -25.11 49.28 33.21
N ALA A 5 -26.16 48.54 33.57
CA ALA A 5 -26.76 47.39 32.88
C ALA A 5 -25.93 46.12 32.60
N ALA A 6 -26.38 45.04 33.24
CA ALA A 6 -26.18 43.67 32.81
C ALA A 6 -27.15 43.30 31.67
N ALA A 7 -26.65 42.62 30.64
CA ALA A 7 -27.42 41.73 29.80
C ALA A 7 -26.52 40.61 29.27
N ALA A 8 -26.97 39.37 29.46
CA ALA A 8 -26.30 38.16 29.03
C ALA A 8 -26.31 38.02 27.50
N ALA A 9 -25.16 37.63 26.93
CA ALA A 9 -25.06 37.14 25.57
C ALA A 9 -24.65 35.66 25.59
N ALA A 10 -25.43 34.87 24.86
CA ALA A 10 -25.39 33.43 24.78
C ALA A 10 -24.03 32.88 24.31
N ALA A 11 -23.65 31.74 24.89
CA ALA A 11 -22.53 30.94 24.46
C ALA A 11 -22.78 30.37 23.06
N ALA A 12 -22.14 30.97 22.05
CA ALA A 12 -21.99 30.35 20.75
C ALA A 12 -20.98 29.20 20.88
N ALA A 13 -21.47 27.97 20.80
CA ALA A 13 -20.60 26.81 20.62
C ALA A 13 -19.77 27.01 19.34
N PRO A 14 -18.43 26.89 19.38
CA PRO A 14 -17.67 26.91 18.15
C PRO A 14 -18.01 25.65 17.36
N MET A 15 -18.71 25.88 16.24
CA MET A 15 -19.06 24.90 15.23
C MET A 15 -17.82 24.14 14.77
N ALA A 16 -18.02 22.84 14.53
CA ALA A 16 -17.03 21.88 14.07
C ALA A 16 -16.10 22.46 13.00
N THR A 17 -14.85 22.68 13.38
CA THR A 17 -13.80 23.10 12.45
C THR A 17 -13.58 21.95 11.48
N GLY A 18 -13.81 22.22 10.19
CA GLY A 18 -13.65 21.25 9.11
C GLY A 18 -12.33 20.50 9.23
N ALA A 19 -12.40 19.18 9.13
CA ALA A 19 -11.26 18.29 9.26
C ALA A 19 -10.11 18.78 8.35
N ALA A 20 -9.02 19.25 8.98
CA ALA A 20 -7.80 19.61 8.30
C ALA A 20 -7.42 18.48 7.33
N SER A 21 -7.17 18.83 6.07
CA SER A 21 -6.82 17.92 4.99
C SER A 21 -5.51 17.20 5.31
N ALA A 22 -5.60 16.10 6.07
CA ALA A 22 -4.44 15.32 6.46
C ALA A 22 -3.71 14.84 5.20
N GLN A 23 -2.45 15.27 5.05
CA GLN A 23 -1.58 14.87 3.95
C GLN A 23 -1.57 13.35 3.87
N SER A 24 -2.23 12.80 2.86
CA SER A 24 -2.41 11.36 2.78
C SER A 24 -2.44 10.89 1.35
N VAL A 25 -1.85 9.72 1.14
CA VAL A 25 -1.78 9.09 -0.17
C VAL A 25 -2.33 7.70 -0.05
N GLN A 26 -3.27 7.38 -0.93
CA GLN A 26 -3.77 6.03 -1.08
C GLN A 26 -3.20 5.42 -2.35
N CYS A 27 -2.64 4.23 -2.23
CA CYS A 27 -2.05 3.48 -3.33
C CYS A 27 -2.47 2.01 -3.25
N PHE A 28 -2.40 1.32 -4.39
CA PHE A 28 -2.72 -0.10 -4.46
C PHE A 28 -1.62 -0.93 -5.14
N GLY A 29 -1.36 -2.10 -4.57
CA GLY A 29 -0.59 -3.19 -5.15
C GLY A 29 -1.51 -4.33 -5.57
N ARG A 30 -1.22 -4.98 -6.69
CA ARG A 30 -2.06 -6.07 -7.23
C ARG A 30 -1.19 -7.18 -7.78
N LYS A 31 -1.44 -8.41 -7.32
CA LYS A 31 -0.84 -9.62 -7.87
C LYS A 31 -1.90 -10.71 -7.95
N LYS A 32 -2.13 -11.27 -9.13
CA LYS A 32 -3.25 -12.18 -9.39
C LYS A 32 -4.57 -11.56 -8.86
N THR A 33 -5.28 -12.27 -8.01
CA THR A 33 -6.53 -11.78 -7.39
C THR A 33 -6.30 -11.05 -6.06
N ALA A 34 -5.06 -10.97 -5.56
CA ALA A 34 -4.73 -10.26 -4.33
C ALA A 34 -4.63 -8.74 -4.59
N VAL A 35 -5.28 -7.96 -3.74
CA VAL A 35 -5.24 -6.50 -3.75
C VAL A 35 -4.80 -6.02 -2.37
N ALA A 36 -3.74 -5.21 -2.34
CA ALA A 36 -3.24 -4.55 -1.15
C ALA A 36 -3.42 -3.04 -1.30
N VAL A 37 -4.25 -2.44 -0.46
CA VAL A 37 -4.50 -1.00 -0.43
C VAL A 37 -3.74 -0.40 0.73
N THR A 38 -2.83 0.53 0.45
CA THR A 38 -2.01 1.21 1.45
C THR A 38 -2.45 2.65 1.58
N HIS A 39 -2.68 3.08 2.81
CA HIS A 39 -2.85 4.48 3.18
C HIS A 39 -1.57 4.96 3.86
N CYS A 40 -0.90 5.92 3.23
CA CYS A 40 0.25 6.62 3.78
C CYS A 40 -0.21 7.91 4.43
N LYS A 41 0.29 8.17 5.63
CA LYS A 41 0.13 9.42 6.38
C LYS A 41 1.50 9.85 6.92
N PRO A 42 1.76 11.14 7.14
CA PRO A 42 2.93 11.57 7.91
C PRO A 42 2.86 10.94 9.31
N GLY A 43 3.98 10.45 9.81
CA GLY A 43 4.01 9.73 11.08
C GLY A 43 5.41 9.30 11.53
N ARG A 44 5.47 8.26 12.37
CA ARG A 44 6.69 7.79 13.06
C ARG A 44 7.32 6.53 12.43
N GLY A 45 6.85 6.10 11.25
CA GLY A 45 7.36 4.92 10.56
C GLY A 45 6.63 3.62 10.89
N LEU A 46 5.40 3.70 11.37
CA LEU A 46 4.62 2.53 11.76
C LEU A 46 3.99 1.85 10.53
N ILE A 47 4.38 0.61 10.26
CA ILE A 47 3.86 -0.19 9.13
C ILE A 47 2.99 -1.33 9.65
N LYS A 48 1.69 -1.27 9.35
CA LYS A 48 0.69 -2.26 9.77
C LYS A 48 0.02 -2.93 8.57
N VAL A 49 -0.06 -4.26 8.58
CA VAL A 49 -0.78 -5.10 7.63
C VAL A 49 -2.01 -5.70 8.32
N ASN A 50 -3.21 -5.34 7.87
CA ASN A 50 -4.49 -5.79 8.43
C ASN A 50 -4.62 -5.62 9.95
N GLY A 51 -3.92 -4.64 10.54
CA GLY A 51 -3.92 -4.38 12.00
C GLY A 51 -2.71 -4.94 12.73
N SER A 52 -2.05 -5.96 12.18
CA SER A 52 -0.81 -6.53 12.72
C SER A 52 0.43 -5.79 12.19
N PRO A 53 1.54 -5.72 12.94
CA PRO A 53 2.80 -5.20 12.41
C PRO A 53 3.30 -6.07 11.24
N ILE A 54 4.04 -5.44 10.31
CA ILE A 54 4.59 -6.13 9.11
C ILE A 54 5.51 -7.31 9.46
N GLU A 55 6.11 -7.28 10.65
CA GLU A 55 6.92 -8.39 11.16
C GLU A 55 6.09 -9.66 11.34
N LEU A 56 4.82 -9.59 11.69
CA LEU A 56 4.00 -10.79 11.95
C LEU A 56 3.33 -11.37 10.70
N VAL A 57 3.77 -10.96 9.50
CA VAL A 57 3.23 -11.49 8.24
C VAL A 57 3.62 -12.97 8.09
N LYS A 58 2.61 -13.82 7.91
CA LYS A 58 2.79 -15.26 7.62
C LYS A 58 2.73 -15.50 6.10
N PRO A 59 3.48 -16.47 5.54
CA PRO A 59 4.47 -17.38 6.15
C PRO A 59 5.85 -16.75 6.32
N GLU A 60 6.62 -17.27 7.27
CA GLU A 60 7.88 -16.69 7.72
C GLU A 60 8.95 -16.54 6.63
N ILE A 61 9.09 -17.56 5.78
CA ILE A 61 10.06 -17.59 4.67
C ILE A 61 9.87 -16.40 3.72
N LEU A 62 8.63 -15.95 3.53
CA LEU A 62 8.29 -14.87 2.60
C LEU A 62 8.28 -13.49 3.26
N ARG A 63 8.55 -13.38 4.57
CA ARG A 63 8.63 -12.09 5.28
C ARG A 63 9.69 -11.18 4.65
N TYR A 64 10.86 -11.74 4.31
CA TYR A 64 11.93 -11.00 3.65
C TYR A 64 11.45 -10.30 2.36
N LYS A 65 10.56 -10.95 1.58
CA LYS A 65 9.99 -10.36 0.37
C LYS A 65 9.09 -9.15 0.65
N ALA A 66 8.42 -9.11 1.79
CA ALA A 66 7.63 -7.94 2.19
C ALA A 66 8.53 -6.76 2.62
N PHE A 67 9.70 -7.05 3.20
CA PHE A 67 10.65 -6.05 3.70
C PHE A 67 11.60 -5.49 2.63
N GLU A 68 11.75 -6.13 1.47
CA GLU A 68 12.62 -5.67 0.39
C GLU A 68 12.55 -4.16 0.09
N PRO A 69 11.37 -3.53 -0.12
CA PRO A 69 11.32 -2.08 -0.38
C PRO A 69 11.84 -1.23 0.79
N ILE A 70 11.72 -1.73 2.02
CA ILE A 70 12.21 -1.06 3.23
C ILE A 70 13.73 -1.18 3.34
N LEU A 71 14.27 -2.36 3.01
CA LEU A 71 15.70 -2.63 3.03
C LEU A 71 16.44 -1.88 1.93
N LEU A 72 15.87 -1.80 0.73
CA LEU A 72 16.50 -1.13 -0.42
C LEU A 72 16.61 0.39 -0.26
N LEU A 73 15.61 1.03 0.35
CA LEU A 73 15.54 2.48 0.46
C LEU A 73 16.09 3.01 1.80
N GLY A 74 16.36 2.10 2.74
CA GLY A 74 16.82 2.41 4.09
C GLY A 74 15.69 2.85 5.02
N ARG A 75 15.81 2.49 6.30
CA ARG A 75 14.80 2.81 7.34
C ARG A 75 14.62 4.31 7.56
N SER A 76 15.62 5.13 7.24
CA SER A 76 15.58 6.59 7.38
C SER A 76 14.45 7.22 6.56
N ARG A 77 14.23 6.75 5.32
CA ARG A 77 13.18 7.28 4.44
C ARG A 77 11.76 6.88 4.86
N PHE A 78 11.62 5.87 5.72
CA PHE A 78 10.33 5.43 6.28
C PHE A 78 10.00 6.06 7.63
N ALA A 79 10.98 6.64 8.34
CA ALA A 79 10.78 7.17 9.69
C ALA A 79 9.73 8.31 9.75
N GLY A 80 9.51 9.04 8.66
CA GLY A 80 8.53 10.13 8.57
C GLY A 80 7.14 9.73 8.07
N VAL A 81 6.90 8.44 7.75
CA VAL A 81 5.65 8.00 7.09
C VAL A 81 5.07 6.77 7.77
N ASP A 82 3.82 6.87 8.20
CA ASP A 82 3.03 5.74 8.68
C ASP A 82 2.24 5.09 7.55
N MET A 83 2.28 3.75 7.48
CA MET A 83 1.61 2.97 6.44
C MET A 83 0.59 2.01 7.05
N ARG A 84 -0.68 2.17 6.68
CA ARG A 84 -1.73 1.20 6.99
C ARG A 84 -2.14 0.44 5.73
N ILE A 85 -1.90 -0.86 5.73
CA ILE A 85 -2.10 -1.75 4.58
C ILE A 85 -3.31 -2.65 4.86
N ARG A 86 -4.31 -2.60 3.98
CA ARG A 86 -5.46 -3.51 3.96
C ARG A 86 -5.32 -4.46 2.77
N VAL A 87 -5.30 -5.76 3.03
CA VAL A 87 -5.11 -6.79 2.00
C VAL A 87 -6.33 -7.69 1.93
N ARG A 88 -6.85 -7.90 0.71
CA ARG A 88 -7.98 -8.79 0.42
C ARG A 88 -7.72 -9.64 -0.84
N GLY A 89 -8.27 -10.85 -0.84
CA GLY A 89 -8.22 -11.78 -1.97
C GLY A 89 -6.88 -12.50 -2.17
N GLY A 90 -6.85 -13.41 -3.15
CA GLY A 90 -5.68 -14.21 -3.50
C GLY A 90 -5.21 -15.19 -2.41
N GLY A 91 -3.98 -15.70 -2.57
CA GLY A 91 -3.32 -16.56 -1.58
C GLY A 91 -2.10 -15.89 -0.93
N LYS A 92 -1.51 -16.53 0.08
CA LYS A 92 -0.44 -15.96 0.92
C LYS A 92 0.73 -15.37 0.11
N THR A 93 1.24 -16.09 -0.89
CA THR A 93 2.31 -15.63 -1.77
C THR A 93 1.90 -14.37 -2.54
N SER A 94 0.74 -14.40 -3.20
CA SER A 94 0.25 -13.29 -4.01
C SER A 94 -0.04 -12.04 -3.18
N GLN A 95 -0.53 -12.23 -1.95
CA GLN A 95 -0.72 -11.15 -0.98
C GLN A 95 0.61 -10.48 -0.62
N ILE A 96 1.66 -11.24 -0.35
CA ILE A 96 2.98 -10.67 -0.02
C ILE A 96 3.55 -9.85 -1.17
N TYR A 97 3.47 -10.34 -2.41
CA TYR A 97 3.88 -9.55 -3.57
C TYR A 97 3.03 -8.30 -3.78
N ALA A 98 1.73 -8.35 -3.45
CA ALA A 98 0.86 -7.17 -3.49
C ALA A 98 1.24 -6.14 -2.40
N ILE A 99 1.56 -6.58 -1.17
CA ILE A 99 2.03 -5.73 -0.06
C ILE A 99 3.34 -5.05 -0.42
N ARG A 100 4.32 -5.84 -0.89
CA ARG A 100 5.62 -5.36 -1.37
C ARG A 100 5.46 -4.24 -2.38
N GLN A 101 4.60 -4.45 -3.38
CA GLN A 101 4.31 -3.47 -4.42
C GLN A 101 3.60 -2.22 -3.86
N SER A 102 2.65 -2.41 -2.93
CA SER A 102 1.88 -1.30 -2.40
C SER A 102 2.74 -0.36 -1.55
N ILE A 103 3.68 -0.89 -0.76
CA ILE A 103 4.65 -0.11 0.02
C ILE A 103 5.50 0.77 -0.91
N ALA A 104 6.10 0.17 -1.94
CA ALA A 104 6.96 0.89 -2.88
C ALA A 104 6.21 2.02 -3.60
N LYS A 105 5.01 1.74 -4.12
CA LYS A 105 4.17 2.76 -4.77
C LYS A 105 3.77 3.88 -3.83
N ALA A 106 3.40 3.53 -2.60
CA ALA A 106 2.86 4.50 -1.67
C ALA A 106 3.95 5.47 -1.18
N LEU A 107 5.21 5.01 -1.06
CA LEU A 107 6.34 5.88 -0.80
C LEU A 107 6.63 6.82 -1.99
N VAL A 108 6.75 6.29 -3.21
CA VAL A 108 7.00 7.11 -4.41
C VAL A 108 5.91 8.17 -4.60
N ALA A 109 4.66 7.81 -4.36
CA ALA A 109 3.53 8.73 -4.48
C ALA A 109 3.48 9.76 -3.35
N TYR A 110 3.99 9.44 -2.15
CA TYR A 110 4.14 10.40 -1.06
C TYR A 110 5.20 11.45 -1.38
N TYR A 111 6.39 11.01 -1.80
CA TYR A 111 7.48 11.91 -2.20
C TYR A 111 7.09 12.78 -3.40
N GLN A 112 6.34 12.23 -4.35
CA GLN A 112 5.81 13.00 -5.49
C GLN A 112 4.91 14.18 -5.07
N LYS A 113 4.18 14.06 -3.95
CA LYS A 113 3.19 15.05 -3.53
C LYS A 113 3.70 16.04 -2.49
N TYR A 114 4.59 15.61 -1.58
CA TYR A 114 4.84 16.34 -0.33
C TYR A 114 6.32 16.63 -0.03
N VAL A 115 7.28 16.09 -0.80
CA VAL A 115 8.71 16.28 -0.51
C VAL A 115 9.41 16.98 -1.68
N ASP A 116 9.89 16.23 -2.67
CA ASP A 116 10.68 16.77 -3.77
C ASP A 116 10.78 15.79 -4.94
N GLU A 117 11.00 16.32 -6.15
CA GLU A 117 11.05 15.50 -7.36
C GLU A 117 12.39 14.75 -7.53
N GLN A 118 13.48 15.29 -6.99
CA GLN A 118 14.82 14.69 -7.10
C GLN A 118 14.90 13.39 -6.30
N SER A 119 14.57 13.43 -5.01
CA SER A 119 14.51 12.24 -4.13
C SER A 119 13.53 11.20 -4.66
N LYS A 120 12.44 11.63 -5.30
CA LYS A 120 11.49 10.73 -5.95
C LYS A 120 12.12 10.01 -7.15
N LYS A 121 12.91 10.70 -7.98
CA LYS A 121 13.64 10.07 -9.10
C LYS A 121 14.65 9.06 -8.59
N GLU A 122 15.45 9.40 -7.57
CA GLU A 122 16.40 8.48 -6.93
C GLU A 122 15.72 7.20 -6.42
N ILE A 123 14.64 7.35 -5.62
CA ILE A 123 13.89 6.21 -5.07
C ILE A 123 13.34 5.35 -6.20
N LYS A 124 12.76 5.98 -7.23
CA LYS A 124 12.18 5.27 -8.37
C LYS A 124 13.26 4.50 -9.13
N ASP A 125 14.42 5.09 -9.36
CA ASP A 125 15.51 4.46 -10.11
C ASP A 125 16.11 3.26 -9.34
N ILE A 126 16.31 3.39 -8.03
CA ILE A 126 16.74 2.28 -7.17
C ILE A 126 15.73 1.12 -7.24
N LEU A 127 14.44 1.41 -7.13
CA LEU A 127 13.38 0.39 -7.19
C LEU A 127 13.30 -0.28 -8.56
N VAL A 128 13.39 0.49 -9.65
CA VAL A 128 13.34 -0.04 -11.02
C VAL A 128 14.57 -0.89 -11.33
N ARG A 129 15.75 -0.47 -10.90
CA ARG A 129 17.01 -1.23 -11.09
C ARG A 129 16.97 -2.59 -10.39
N TYR A 130 16.38 -2.65 -9.20
CA TYR A 130 16.26 -3.91 -8.47
C TYR A 130 15.17 -4.81 -9.08
N ASP A 131 13.93 -4.32 -9.16
CA ASP A 131 12.81 -5.11 -9.67
C ASP A 131 11.66 -4.23 -10.17
N ARG A 132 11.38 -4.31 -11.47
CA ARG A 132 10.27 -3.60 -12.11
C ARG A 132 8.90 -3.90 -11.47
N THR A 133 8.72 -5.09 -10.88
CA THR A 133 7.45 -5.50 -10.27
C THR A 133 7.11 -4.79 -8.97
N LEU A 134 8.07 -4.07 -8.37
CA LEU A 134 7.84 -3.19 -7.20
C LEU A 134 6.93 -2.00 -7.53
N LEU A 135 7.04 -1.48 -8.75
CA LEU A 135 6.24 -0.33 -9.20
C LEU A 135 5.15 -0.77 -10.17
N VAL A 136 5.44 -1.66 -11.11
CA VAL A 136 4.50 -2.07 -12.16
C VAL A 136 3.83 -3.39 -11.77
N ALA A 137 2.51 -3.48 -11.91
CA ALA A 137 1.77 -4.69 -11.57
C ALA A 137 1.99 -5.78 -12.62
N ASP A 138 2.13 -7.03 -12.18
CA ASP A 138 2.19 -8.18 -13.09
C ASP A 138 0.78 -8.50 -13.63
N PRO A 139 0.56 -8.41 -14.96
CA PRO A 139 -0.75 -8.62 -15.57
C PRO A 139 -1.17 -10.10 -15.60
N ARG A 140 -0.28 -11.07 -15.36
CA ARG A 140 -0.58 -12.51 -15.51
C ARG A 140 -1.78 -12.96 -14.69
N ARG A 141 -2.74 -13.65 -15.32
CA ARG A 141 -3.95 -14.24 -14.71
C ARG A 141 -4.15 -15.68 -15.21
N CYS A 142 -4.97 -16.45 -14.49
CA CYS A 142 -5.29 -17.81 -14.90
C CYS A 142 -6.17 -17.78 -16.15
N GLU A 143 -5.73 -18.49 -17.19
CA GLU A 143 -6.54 -18.73 -18.38
C GLU A 143 -7.78 -19.58 -18.01
N PRO A 144 -8.94 -19.34 -18.63
CA PRO A 144 -10.13 -20.14 -18.39
C PRO A 144 -9.93 -21.58 -18.86
N LYS A 145 -10.55 -22.53 -18.15
CA LYS A 145 -10.56 -23.95 -18.55
C LYS A 145 -11.27 -24.10 -19.91
N LYS A 146 -10.72 -24.94 -20.78
CA LYS A 146 -11.35 -25.33 -22.04
C LYS A 146 -11.98 -26.72 -21.90
N PHE A 147 -13.07 -26.99 -22.62
CA PHE A 147 -13.72 -28.31 -22.63
C PHE A 147 -12.78 -29.38 -23.19
N GLY A 148 -13.03 -30.67 -22.92
CA GLY A 148 -12.19 -31.76 -23.44
C GLY A 148 -10.79 -31.85 -22.81
N GLY A 149 -10.66 -31.40 -21.56
CA GLY A 149 -9.41 -31.41 -20.83
C GLY A 149 -9.58 -31.01 -19.36
N ARG A 150 -8.52 -31.24 -18.56
CA ARG A 150 -8.52 -30.85 -17.14
C ARG A 150 -8.20 -29.37 -16.93
N GLY A 151 -7.44 -28.75 -17.85
CA GLY A 151 -6.95 -27.37 -17.69
C GLY A 151 -7.21 -26.48 -18.90
N ALA A 152 -6.58 -25.30 -18.91
CA ALA A 152 -6.68 -24.36 -20.03
C ALA A 152 -6.09 -24.93 -21.33
N ARG A 153 -4.97 -25.67 -21.23
CA ARG A 153 -4.24 -26.24 -22.37
C ARG A 153 -4.14 -27.76 -22.35
N ALA A 154 -4.21 -28.37 -21.17
CA ALA A 154 -4.12 -29.82 -21.01
C ALA A 154 -5.39 -30.51 -21.53
N ARG A 155 -5.22 -31.38 -22.54
CA ARG A 155 -6.28 -32.22 -23.12
C ARG A 155 -6.27 -33.62 -22.51
N PHE A 156 -7.40 -34.32 -22.58
CA PHE A 156 -7.41 -35.74 -22.23
C PHE A 156 -6.56 -36.54 -23.22
N GLN A 157 -5.92 -37.60 -22.71
CA GLN A 157 -5.09 -38.48 -23.52
C GLN A 157 -5.95 -39.18 -24.58
N LYS A 158 -5.48 -39.19 -25.83
CA LYS A 158 -6.08 -40.00 -26.90
C LYS A 158 -5.57 -41.44 -26.78
N SER A 159 -6.45 -42.41 -27.05
CA SER A 159 -6.14 -43.84 -26.99
C SER A 159 -5.32 -44.33 -28.19
N TYR A 160 -5.31 -43.56 -29.28
CA TYR A 160 -4.59 -43.87 -30.52
C TYR A 160 -3.56 -42.78 -30.82
N ARG A 161 -2.54 -43.13 -31.61
CA ARG A 161 -1.46 -42.20 -32.00
C ARG A 161 -1.96 -41.11 -32.95
#